data_AF-A0A7R9WGG8-F1
#
_entry.id   AF-A0A7R9WGG8-F1
#
_cell.length_a   1.000
_cell.length_b   1.000
_cell.length_c   1.000
_cell.angle_alpha   90.00
_cell.angle_beta   90.00
_cell.angle_gamma   90.00
#
_symmetry.space_group_name_H-M   'P 1'
#
loop_
_entity.id
_entity.type
_entity.pdbx_description
1 polymer ?
#
loop_
_entity_poly.entity_id
_entity_poly.type
_entity_poly.pdbx_seq_one_letter_code
_entity_poly.pdbx_strand_id
1 'polypeptide(L)'
;DKVIPDKEGNYDRAGFSFYIKMYIYLMIAQGAVSTLYSAIFTLVSRRLKYTVRNSLFEKILAQDVAYFDGTESGRLISCLTNDLNTMMAPIQSSLSSLFSNVLILFGGMVMCFMKSYRLSMLAFVTVGPISYLWEQYARWSKTLAREMLSYWAEANSIASQALSHVRTVKAFGCEDKVLGKYSESNKQALDCGVKDAWGNGITSALTGYLDLGSGVLILYFGGLLVYRNEMSVGEL
;
A
#
# COMPACT_ATOMS: atom_id res chain seq x y z
N ASP A 1 13.70 -1.12 -36.50
CA ASP A 1 15.08 -1.63 -36.40
C ASP A 1 16.02 -0.82 -37.30
N LYS A 2 16.43 0.36 -36.80
CA LYS A 2 17.58 1.18 -37.23
C LYS A 2 17.50 2.55 -36.55
N VAL A 3 18.00 2.59 -35.31
CA VAL A 3 18.48 3.82 -34.66
C VAL A 3 19.99 3.67 -34.54
N ILE A 4 20.66 3.50 -35.69
CA ILE A 4 22.12 3.51 -35.80
C ILE A 4 22.42 4.53 -36.90
N PRO A 5 23.24 5.56 -36.64
CA PRO A 5 23.44 6.68 -37.56
C PRO A 5 24.13 6.24 -38.85
N ASP A 6 23.66 6.81 -39.97
CA ASP A 6 24.38 6.77 -41.24
C ASP A 6 25.65 7.61 -41.15
N LYS A 7 26.70 7.23 -41.88
CA LYS A 7 28.08 7.73 -41.79
C LYS A 7 28.26 9.21 -42.21
N GLU A 8 27.18 9.94 -42.51
CA GLU A 8 27.22 11.30 -43.05
C GLU A 8 26.64 12.39 -42.11
N GLY A 9 26.30 12.07 -40.86
CA GLY A 9 25.93 13.12 -39.88
C GLY A 9 24.62 13.87 -40.17
N ASN A 10 23.77 13.33 -41.05
CA ASN A 10 22.44 13.85 -41.27
C ASN A 10 21.48 13.22 -40.24
N TYR A 11 21.21 13.96 -39.16
CA TYR A 11 20.20 13.56 -38.18
C TYR A 11 18.86 13.42 -38.88
N ASP A 12 18.25 12.23 -38.83
CA ASP A 12 16.89 11.99 -39.31
C ASP A 12 15.88 12.75 -38.41
N ARG A 13 15.81 14.07 -38.61
CA ARG A 13 14.94 14.99 -37.88
C ARG A 13 13.48 14.64 -38.08
N ALA A 14 13.14 13.99 -39.20
CA ALA A 14 11.80 13.53 -39.51
C ALA A 14 11.42 12.32 -38.63
N GLY A 15 12.30 11.32 -38.51
CA GLY A 15 12.14 10.20 -37.58
C GLY A 15 12.03 10.67 -36.12
N PHE A 16 12.93 11.54 -35.68
CA PHE A 16 12.91 12.08 -34.31
C PHE A 16 11.62 12.86 -34.00
N SER A 17 11.16 13.72 -34.93
CA SER A 17 9.88 14.45 -34.79
C SER A 17 8.67 13.50 -34.75
N PHE A 18 8.70 12.41 -35.52
CA PHE A 18 7.65 11.39 -35.50
C PHE A 18 7.57 10.67 -34.15
N TYR A 19 8.71 10.23 -33.58
CA TYR A 19 8.74 9.59 -32.26
C TYR A 19 8.30 10.52 -31.13
N ILE A 20 8.68 11.80 -31.17
CA ILE A 20 8.22 12.79 -30.19
C ILE A 20 6.71 12.95 -30.26
N LYS A 21 6.14 13.12 -31.46
CA LYS A 21 4.69 13.23 -31.63
C LYS A 21 3.98 11.98 -31.13
N MET A 22 4.47 10.79 -31.47
CA MET A 22 3.93 9.51 -31.00
C MET A 22 3.95 9.43 -29.47
N TYR A 23 5.06 9.82 -28.84
CA TYR A 23 5.20 9.84 -27.37
C TYR A 23 4.22 10.81 -26.71
N ILE A 24 4.03 12.01 -27.28
CA ILE A 24 3.04 12.98 -26.80
C ILE A 24 1.62 12.41 -26.89
N TYR A 25 1.24 11.78 -28.00
CA TYR A 25 -0.07 11.14 -28.13
C TYR A 25 -0.25 10.01 -27.11
N LEU A 26 0.79 9.22 -26.86
CA LEU A 26 0.78 8.16 -25.85
C LEU A 26 0.60 8.71 -24.43
N MET A 27 1.29 9.80 -24.07
CA MET A 27 1.13 10.43 -22.76
C MET A 27 -0.27 11.02 -22.57
N ILE A 28 -0.84 11.65 -23.61
CA ILE A 28 -2.21 12.17 -23.55
C ILE A 28 -3.20 11.01 -23.38
N ALA A 29 -3.04 9.93 -24.15
CA ALA A 29 -3.88 8.75 -24.03
C ALA A 29 -3.76 8.09 -22.65
N GLN A 30 -2.55 7.93 -22.12
CA GLN A 30 -2.30 7.42 -20.77
C GLN A 30 -2.98 8.30 -19.71
N GLY A 31 -2.86 9.62 -19.82
CA GLY A 31 -3.50 10.58 -18.90
C GLY A 31 -5.02 10.47 -18.93
N ALA A 32 -5.62 10.35 -20.11
CA ALA A 32 -7.06 10.16 -20.29
C ALA A 32 -7.54 8.84 -19.67
N VAL A 33 -6.83 7.73 -19.93
CA VAL A 33 -7.14 6.41 -19.36
C VAL A 33 -7.01 6.40 -17.84
N SER A 34 -5.95 7.00 -17.29
CA SER A 34 -5.72 7.12 -15.85
C SER A 34 -6.83 7.92 -15.16
N THR A 35 -7.23 9.04 -15.76
CA THR A 35 -8.32 9.87 -15.25
C THR A 35 -9.66 9.13 -15.31
N LEU A 36 -9.94 8.45 -16.41
CA LEU A 36 -11.16 7.65 -16.58
C LEU A 36 -11.21 6.50 -15.57
N TYR A 37 -10.11 5.77 -15.40
CA TYR A 37 -9.98 4.71 -14.40
C TYR A 37 -10.26 5.24 -12.99
N SER A 38 -9.62 6.35 -12.60
CA SER A 38 -9.81 6.99 -11.30
C SER A 38 -11.26 7.46 -11.08
N ALA A 39 -11.87 8.03 -12.13
CA ALA A 39 -13.26 8.48 -12.10
C ALA A 39 -14.24 7.30 -11.90
N ILE A 40 -14.11 6.24 -12.71
CA ILE A 40 -14.94 5.03 -12.60
C ILE A 40 -14.79 4.42 -11.20
N PHE A 41 -13.56 4.27 -10.72
CA PHE A 41 -13.30 3.68 -9.41
C PHE A 41 -13.91 4.53 -8.28
N THR A 42 -13.82 5.85 -8.39
CA THR A 42 -14.45 6.79 -7.45
C THR A 42 -15.97 6.66 -7.47
N LEU A 43 -16.59 6.52 -8.64
CA LEU A 43 -18.03 6.31 -8.78
C LEU A 43 -18.49 5.00 -8.14
N VAL A 44 -17.77 3.90 -8.41
CA VAL A 44 -18.05 2.58 -7.80
C VAL A 44 -17.94 2.67 -6.28
N SER A 45 -16.89 3.32 -5.77
CA SER A 45 -16.68 3.50 -4.33
C SER A 45 -17.77 4.34 -3.67
N ARG A 46 -18.26 5.37 -4.36
CA ARG A 46 -19.41 6.18 -3.89
C ARG A 46 -20.70 5.36 -3.86
N ARG A 47 -20.96 4.54 -4.90
CA ARG A 47 -22.13 3.63 -4.93
C ARG A 47 -22.06 2.59 -3.82
N LEU A 48 -20.90 1.98 -3.59
CA LEU A 48 -20.70 1.03 -2.50
C LEU A 48 -21.00 1.68 -1.14
N LYS A 49 -20.46 2.87 -0.87
CA LYS A 49 -20.76 3.61 0.36
C LYS A 49 -22.24 3.94 0.50
N TYR A 50 -22.92 4.34 -0.58
CA TYR A 50 -24.36 4.58 -0.58
C TYR A 50 -25.15 3.32 -0.21
N THR A 51 -24.88 2.19 -0.86
CA THR A 51 -25.56 0.92 -0.59
C THR A 51 -25.36 0.49 0.85
N VAL A 52 -24.13 0.51 1.35
CA VAL A 52 -23.85 0.07 2.73
C VAL A 52 -24.53 0.99 3.74
N ARG A 53 -24.49 2.31 3.54
CA ARG A 53 -25.16 3.27 4.43
C ARG A 53 -26.68 3.05 4.47
N ASN A 54 -27.29 2.79 3.31
CA ASN A 54 -28.73 2.55 3.23
C ASN A 54 -29.13 1.22 3.88
N SER A 55 -28.38 0.15 3.63
CA SER A 55 -28.62 -1.15 4.28
C SER A 55 -28.41 -1.09 5.79
N LEU A 56 -27.41 -0.36 6.28
CA LEU A 56 -27.22 -0.14 7.72
C LEU A 56 -28.39 0.63 8.34
N PHE A 57 -28.84 1.70 7.68
CA PHE A 57 -29.97 2.48 8.16
C PHE A 57 -31.27 1.66 8.21
N GLU A 58 -31.53 0.86 7.18
CA GLU A 58 -32.66 -0.07 7.14
C GLU A 58 -32.61 -1.08 8.30
N LYS A 59 -31.43 -1.65 8.59
CA LYS A 59 -31.25 -2.58 9.71
C LYS A 59 -31.40 -1.91 11.07
N ILE A 60 -30.96 -0.66 11.22
CA ILE A 60 -31.16 0.11 12.45
C ILE A 60 -32.66 0.35 12.68
N LEU A 61 -33.41 0.73 11.64
CA LEU A 61 -34.86 0.95 11.75
C LEU A 61 -35.66 -0.32 12.06
N ALA A 62 -35.18 -1.49 11.63
CA ALA A 62 -35.82 -2.78 11.89
C ALA A 62 -35.59 -3.32 13.33
N GLN A 63 -34.81 -2.61 14.15
CA GLN A 63 -34.43 -3.04 15.48
C GLN A 63 -35.49 -2.70 16.54
N ASP A 64 -35.58 -3.50 17.60
CA ASP A 64 -36.57 -3.33 18.67
C ASP A 64 -36.38 -2.03 19.48
N VAL A 65 -37.46 -1.51 20.07
CA VAL A 65 -37.48 -0.29 20.89
C VAL A 65 -36.53 -0.40 22.08
N ALA A 66 -36.39 -1.60 22.66
CA ALA A 66 -35.43 -1.88 23.73
C ALA A 66 -33.95 -1.59 23.34
N TYR A 67 -33.61 -1.67 22.05
CA TYR A 67 -32.28 -1.28 21.57
C TYR A 67 -32.09 0.25 21.57
N PHE A 68 -33.15 1.00 21.28
CA PHE A 68 -33.12 2.46 21.30
C PHE A 68 -33.12 3.03 22.72
N ASP A 69 -33.73 2.35 23.69
CA ASP A 69 -33.67 2.73 25.11
C ASP A 69 -32.24 2.67 25.69
N GLY A 70 -31.39 1.78 25.14
CA GLY A 70 -30.00 1.62 25.55
C GLY A 70 -28.97 2.42 24.72
N THR A 71 -29.39 3.09 23.63
CA THR A 71 -28.44 3.69 22.68
C THR A 71 -28.82 5.12 22.30
N GLU A 72 -27.95 6.09 22.59
CA GLU A 72 -28.18 7.48 22.17
C GLU A 72 -28.28 7.61 20.64
N SER A 73 -29.31 8.29 20.17
CA SER A 73 -29.53 8.60 18.76
C SER A 73 -28.34 9.33 18.12
N GLY A 74 -27.66 10.19 18.88
CA GLY A 74 -26.41 10.84 18.46
C GLY A 74 -25.27 9.87 18.18
N ARG A 75 -25.14 8.80 18.96
CA ARG A 75 -24.12 7.75 18.74
C ARG A 75 -24.40 6.96 17.46
N LEU A 76 -25.67 6.68 17.16
CA LEU A 76 -26.08 6.01 15.92
C LEU A 76 -25.77 6.86 14.69
N ILE A 77 -26.02 8.18 14.73
CA ILE A 77 -25.69 9.10 13.65
C ILE A 77 -24.18 9.20 13.43
N SER A 78 -23.41 9.27 14.53
CA SER A 78 -21.94 9.27 14.47
C SER A 78 -21.39 7.98 13.88
N CYS A 79 -21.90 6.82 14.30
CA CYS A 79 -21.53 5.51 13.75
C CYS A 79 -21.83 5.41 12.24
N LEU A 80 -23.01 5.86 11.82
CA LEU A 80 -23.42 5.84 10.40
C LEU A 80 -22.56 6.75 9.51
N THR A 81 -21.90 7.76 10.10
CA THR A 81 -21.12 8.75 9.36
C THR A 81 -19.61 8.54 9.53
N ASN A 82 -19.09 8.61 10.75
CA ASN A 82 -17.66 8.53 11.04
C ASN A 82 -17.11 7.11 11.02
N ASP A 83 -17.75 6.17 11.72
CA ASP A 83 -17.23 4.80 11.81
C ASP A 83 -17.30 4.11 10.44
N LEU A 84 -18.41 4.33 9.72
CA LEU A 84 -18.59 3.86 8.35
C LEU A 84 -17.54 4.44 7.39
N ASN A 85 -17.24 5.73 7.47
CA ASN A 85 -16.20 6.34 6.64
C ASN A 85 -14.81 5.79 6.95
N THR A 86 -14.50 5.62 8.24
CA THR A 86 -13.21 5.09 8.71
C THR A 86 -13.01 3.64 8.27
N MET A 87 -14.07 2.82 8.31
CA MET A 87 -14.06 1.44 7.84
C MET A 87 -13.97 1.34 6.30
N MET A 88 -14.61 2.25 5.56
CA MET A 88 -14.66 2.23 4.10
C MET A 88 -13.42 2.82 3.42
N ALA A 89 -12.71 3.74 4.09
CA ALA A 89 -11.54 4.41 3.51
C ALA A 89 -10.42 3.42 3.08
N PRO A 90 -10.00 2.45 3.92
CA PRO A 90 -8.99 1.46 3.55
C PRO A 90 -9.45 0.53 2.43
N ILE A 91 -10.74 0.15 2.44
CA ILE A 91 -11.32 -0.73 1.42
C ILE A 91 -11.26 -0.04 0.06
N GLN A 92 -11.63 1.24 0.02
CA GLN A 92 -11.58 2.05 -1.20
C GLN A 92 -10.15 2.18 -1.73
N SER A 93 -9.18 2.57 -0.91
CA SER A 93 -7.80 2.80 -1.36
C SER A 93 -7.07 1.49 -1.72
N SER A 94 -7.27 0.44 -0.94
CA SER A 94 -6.60 -0.85 -1.15
C SER A 94 -7.12 -1.55 -2.38
N LEU A 95 -8.44 -1.56 -2.62
CA LEU A 95 -9.02 -2.24 -3.78
C LEU A 95 -8.57 -1.62 -5.11
N SER A 96 -8.47 -0.28 -5.17
CA SER A 96 -7.92 0.42 -6.34
C SER A 96 -6.47 0.00 -6.59
N SER A 97 -5.66 0.09 -5.53
CA SER A 97 -4.23 -0.22 -5.59
C SER A 97 -3.97 -1.67 -5.98
N LEU A 98 -4.74 -2.62 -5.43
CA LEU A 98 -4.64 -4.04 -5.79
C LEU A 98 -4.94 -4.28 -7.26
N PHE A 99 -6.03 -3.71 -7.79
CA PHE A 99 -6.37 -3.85 -9.21
C PHE A 99 -5.29 -3.26 -10.12
N SER A 100 -4.78 -2.07 -9.79
CA SER A 100 -3.72 -1.42 -10.55
C SER A 100 -2.42 -2.23 -10.51
N ASN A 101 -2.00 -2.70 -9.33
CA ASN A 101 -0.81 -3.52 -9.16
C ASN A 101 -0.90 -4.84 -9.91
N VAL A 102 -2.08 -5.49 -9.91
CA VAL A 102 -2.31 -6.70 -10.70
C VAL A 102 -2.17 -6.44 -12.19
N LEU A 103 -2.77 -5.36 -12.71
CA LEU A 103 -2.64 -4.98 -14.12
C LEU A 103 -1.20 -4.67 -14.51
N ILE A 104 -0.47 -3.94 -13.67
CA ILE A 104 0.95 -3.62 -13.88
C ILE A 104 1.79 -4.90 -13.87
N LEU A 105 1.53 -5.81 -12.92
CA LEU A 105 2.25 -7.06 -12.81
C LEU A 105 2.04 -7.95 -14.04
N PHE A 106 0.78 -8.18 -14.44
CA PHE A 106 0.47 -8.98 -15.62
C PHE A 106 0.96 -8.32 -16.91
N GLY A 107 0.71 -7.02 -17.07
CA GLY A 107 1.16 -6.26 -18.25
C GLY A 107 2.68 -6.24 -18.38
N GLY A 108 3.38 -5.99 -17.26
CA GLY A 108 4.84 -6.00 -17.19
C GLY A 108 5.41 -7.39 -17.46
N MET A 109 4.82 -8.44 -16.89
CA MET A 109 5.23 -9.83 -17.13
C MET A 109 5.10 -10.19 -18.61
N VAL A 110 3.95 -9.92 -19.23
CA VAL A 110 3.73 -10.18 -20.67
C VAL A 110 4.74 -9.40 -21.53
N MET A 111 4.96 -8.11 -21.27
CA MET A 111 5.94 -7.32 -22.03
C MET A 111 7.37 -7.85 -21.88
N CYS A 112 7.78 -8.25 -20.67
CA CYS A 112 9.10 -8.81 -20.42
C CYS A 112 9.31 -10.11 -21.21
N PHE A 113 8.36 -11.05 -21.12
CA PHE A 113 8.43 -12.32 -21.85
C PHE A 113 8.42 -12.13 -23.37
N MET A 114 7.70 -11.14 -23.89
CA MET A 114 7.70 -10.82 -25.31
C MET A 114 9.03 -10.24 -25.81
N LYS A 115 9.77 -9.51 -24.98
CA LYS A 115 11.02 -8.85 -25.37
C LYS A 115 12.21 -9.81 -25.37
N SER A 116 12.46 -10.51 -24.27
CA SER A 116 13.52 -11.52 -24.20
C SER A 116 13.33 -12.44 -23.00
N TYR A 117 13.17 -13.74 -23.27
CA TYR A 117 13.02 -14.74 -22.21
C TYR A 117 14.26 -14.85 -21.32
N ARG A 118 15.46 -14.55 -21.85
CA ARG A 118 16.75 -14.68 -21.13
C ARG A 118 16.95 -13.57 -20.11
N LEU A 119 16.67 -12.31 -20.48
CA LEU A 119 16.72 -11.16 -19.56
C LEU A 119 15.61 -11.26 -18.51
N SER A 120 14.41 -11.69 -18.92
CA SER A 120 13.29 -11.88 -18.00
C SER A 120 13.62 -12.90 -16.91
N MET A 121 14.24 -14.03 -17.27
CA MET A 121 14.61 -15.06 -16.29
C MET A 121 15.65 -14.54 -15.30
N LEU A 122 16.60 -13.70 -15.75
CA LEU A 122 17.56 -13.05 -14.88
C LEU A 122 16.88 -12.08 -13.90
N ALA A 123 15.93 -11.27 -14.38
CA ALA A 123 15.15 -10.36 -13.53
C ALA A 123 14.28 -11.12 -12.52
N PHE A 124 13.69 -12.26 -12.89
CA PHE A 124 12.95 -13.10 -11.95
C PHE A 124 13.85 -13.69 -10.85
N VAL A 125 15.09 -14.04 -11.18
CA VAL A 125 16.08 -14.54 -10.21
C VAL A 125 16.46 -13.45 -9.20
N THR A 126 16.53 -12.18 -9.60
CA THR A 126 16.84 -11.07 -8.67
C THR A 126 15.66 -10.66 -7.80
N VAL A 127 14.42 -10.81 -8.29
CA VAL A 127 13.19 -10.55 -7.51
C VAL A 127 12.98 -11.58 -6.39
N GLY A 128 13.38 -12.84 -6.59
CA GLY A 128 13.27 -13.92 -5.60
C GLY A 128 13.80 -13.58 -4.20
N PRO A 129 15.09 -13.22 -4.03
CA PRO A 129 15.66 -12.87 -2.73
C PRO A 129 15.04 -11.62 -2.11
N ILE A 130 14.63 -10.63 -2.91
CA ILE A 130 13.94 -9.43 -2.43
C ILE A 130 12.58 -9.81 -1.84
N SER A 131 11.81 -10.64 -2.54
CA SER A 131 10.51 -11.14 -2.09
C SER A 131 10.62 -11.94 -0.79
N TYR A 132 11.65 -12.80 -0.68
CA TYR A 132 11.88 -13.60 0.52
C TYR A 132 12.18 -12.75 1.77
N LEU A 133 13.03 -11.72 1.63
CA LEU A 133 13.30 -10.77 2.73
C LEU A 133 12.02 -10.06 3.16
N TRP A 134 11.19 -9.67 2.21
CA TRP A 134 9.91 -9.02 2.49
C TRP A 134 8.89 -9.90 3.17
N GLU A 135 8.80 -11.16 2.75
CA GLU A 135 7.90 -12.13 3.37
C GLU A 135 8.30 -12.41 4.83
N GLN A 136 9.61 -12.52 5.09
CA GLN A 136 10.12 -12.74 6.45
C GLN A 136 9.86 -11.54 7.36
N TYR A 137 10.13 -10.33 6.88
CA TYR A 137 9.80 -9.10 7.59
C TYR A 137 8.29 -8.98 7.82
N ALA A 138 7.45 -9.26 6.83
CA ALA A 138 5.99 -9.17 6.95
C ALA A 138 5.45 -10.14 8.00
N ARG A 139 6.00 -11.36 8.11
CA ARG A 139 5.65 -12.30 9.18
C ARG A 139 6.02 -11.76 10.56
N TRP A 140 7.23 -11.21 10.69
CA TRP A 140 7.71 -10.66 11.96
C TRP A 140 6.91 -9.42 12.38
N SER A 141 6.68 -8.49 11.46
CA SER A 141 5.88 -7.27 11.67
C SER A 141 4.44 -7.60 12.08
N LYS A 142 3.82 -8.63 11.48
CA LYS A 142 2.49 -9.11 11.90
C LYS A 142 2.45 -9.58 13.36
N THR A 143 3.52 -10.23 13.85
CA THR A 143 3.61 -10.63 15.25
C THR A 143 3.73 -9.43 16.17
N LEU A 144 4.59 -8.47 15.84
CA LEU A 144 4.73 -7.21 16.60
C LEU A 144 3.43 -6.41 16.61
N ALA A 145 2.71 -6.35 15.49
CA ALA A 145 1.42 -5.68 15.39
C ALA A 145 0.37 -6.32 16.32
N ARG A 146 0.39 -7.66 16.47
CA ARG A 146 -0.49 -8.36 17.42
C ARG A 146 -0.14 -8.04 18.87
N GLU A 147 1.15 -8.02 19.20
CA GLU A 147 1.61 -7.62 20.54
C GLU A 147 1.22 -6.18 20.85
N MET A 148 1.46 -5.26 19.92
CA MET A 148 1.06 -3.85 20.05
C MET A 148 -0.44 -3.69 20.28
N LEU A 149 -1.28 -4.43 19.54
CA LEU A 149 -2.72 -4.43 19.75
C LEU A 149 -3.11 -4.97 21.12
N SER A 150 -2.40 -5.97 21.65
CA SER A 150 -2.64 -6.51 22.99
C SER A 150 -2.31 -5.50 24.09
N TYR A 151 -1.20 -4.77 23.98
CA TYR A 151 -0.85 -3.70 24.91
C TYR A 151 -1.84 -2.54 24.85
N TRP A 152 -2.31 -2.19 23.65
CA TRP A 152 -3.38 -1.19 23.51
C TRP A 152 -4.70 -1.64 24.14
N ALA A 153 -5.05 -2.92 24.03
CA ALA A 153 -6.22 -3.47 24.70
C ALA A 153 -6.08 -3.40 26.23
N GLU A 154 -4.90 -3.67 26.77
CA GLU A 154 -4.62 -3.52 28.21
C GLU A 154 -4.70 -2.07 28.66
N ALA A 155 -4.05 -1.14 27.96
CA ALA A 155 -4.13 0.29 28.25
C ALA A 155 -5.59 0.80 28.22
N ASN A 156 -6.38 0.35 27.25
CA ASN A 156 -7.81 0.67 27.16
C ASN A 156 -8.61 0.08 28.32
N SER A 157 -8.27 -1.13 28.79
CA SER A 157 -8.91 -1.74 29.96
C SER A 157 -8.62 -0.94 31.23
N ILE A 158 -7.37 -0.50 31.43
CA ILE A 158 -6.95 0.34 32.56
C ILE A 158 -7.71 1.67 32.53
N ALA A 159 -7.76 2.32 31.36
CA ALA A 159 -8.49 3.56 31.18
C ALA A 159 -9.99 3.40 31.45
N SER A 160 -10.61 2.33 30.94
CA SER A 160 -12.01 2.01 31.17
C SER A 160 -12.32 1.85 32.65
N GLN A 161 -11.54 1.03 33.38
CA GLN A 161 -11.71 0.83 34.83
C GLN A 161 -11.55 2.14 35.62
N ALA A 162 -10.54 2.94 35.29
CA ALA A 162 -10.29 4.21 35.95
C ALA A 162 -11.41 5.23 35.72
N LEU A 163 -11.95 5.31 34.50
CA LEU A 163 -13.04 6.21 34.16
C LEU A 163 -14.37 5.76 34.76
N SER A 164 -14.67 4.46 34.73
CA SER A 164 -15.88 3.89 35.36
C SER A 164 -15.89 4.10 36.88
N HIS A 165 -14.71 4.10 37.53
CA HIS A 165 -14.58 4.30 38.97
C HIS A 165 -13.86 5.62 39.33
N VAL A 166 -14.03 6.67 38.52
CA VAL A 166 -13.30 7.93 38.69
C VAL A 166 -13.51 8.57 40.07
N ARG A 167 -14.71 8.44 40.64
CA ARG A 167 -15.01 8.94 42.00
C ARG A 167 -14.16 8.23 43.06
N THR A 168 -13.94 6.94 42.92
CA THR A 168 -13.10 6.14 43.82
C THR A 168 -11.63 6.52 43.65
N VAL A 169 -11.16 6.66 42.41
CA VAL A 169 -9.77 7.09 42.13
C VAL A 169 -9.48 8.46 42.76
N LYS A 170 -10.41 9.41 42.60
CA LYS A 170 -10.33 10.75 43.21
C LYS A 170 -10.43 10.71 44.73
N ALA A 171 -11.34 9.92 45.30
CA ALA A 171 -11.52 9.80 46.75
C ALA A 171 -10.29 9.23 47.46
N PHE A 172 -9.56 8.32 46.81
CA PHE A 172 -8.32 7.72 47.33
C PHE A 172 -7.04 8.43 46.84
N GLY A 173 -7.14 9.51 46.06
CA GLY A 173 -5.97 10.25 45.54
C GLY A 173 -5.01 9.41 44.69
N CYS A 174 -5.50 8.36 44.02
CA CYS A 174 -4.67 7.37 43.33
C CYS A 174 -4.39 7.70 41.84
N GLU A 175 -4.53 8.96 41.45
CA GLU A 175 -4.45 9.40 40.04
C GLU A 175 -3.09 9.08 39.42
N ASP A 176 -1.99 9.43 40.08
CA ASP A 176 -0.62 9.18 39.61
C ASP A 176 -0.34 7.69 39.43
N LYS A 177 -0.91 6.84 40.30
CA LYS A 177 -0.73 5.39 40.23
C LYS A 177 -1.43 4.79 39.01
N VAL A 178 -2.63 5.28 38.69
CA VAL A 178 -3.37 4.86 37.49
C VAL A 178 -2.67 5.37 36.24
N LEU A 179 -2.22 6.62 36.25
CA LEU A 179 -1.53 7.26 35.14
C LEU A 179 -0.19 6.57 34.84
N GLY A 180 0.55 6.17 35.89
CA GLY A 180 1.75 5.35 35.77
C GLY A 180 1.49 4.00 35.09
N LYS A 181 0.45 3.27 35.50
CA LYS A 181 0.06 2.00 34.87
C LYS A 181 -0.33 2.15 33.40
N TYR A 182 -1.11 3.18 33.07
CA TYR A 182 -1.49 3.49 31.69
C TYR A 182 -0.25 3.83 30.84
N SER A 183 0.65 4.66 31.39
CA SER A 183 1.89 5.05 30.73
C SER A 183 2.81 3.86 30.48
N GLU A 184 2.90 2.92 31.42
CA GLU A 184 3.71 1.71 31.28
C GLU A 184 3.22 0.82 30.14
N SER A 185 1.91 0.52 30.09
CA SER A 185 1.32 -0.28 29.01
C SER A 185 1.47 0.42 27.64
N ASN A 186 1.28 1.74 27.60
CA ASN A 186 1.47 2.52 26.37
C ASN A 186 2.95 2.58 25.93
N LYS A 187 3.89 2.58 26.88
CA LYS A 187 5.33 2.52 26.59
C LYS A 187 5.72 1.16 26.00
N GLN A 188 5.16 0.06 26.49
CA GLN A 188 5.36 -1.27 25.90
C GLN A 188 4.87 -1.31 24.44
N ALA A 189 3.70 -0.74 24.16
CA ALA A 189 3.20 -0.61 22.79
C ALA A 189 4.11 0.26 21.91
N LEU A 190 4.64 1.36 22.46
CA LEU A 190 5.60 2.22 21.77
C LEU A 190 6.89 1.46 21.45
N ASP A 191 7.44 0.70 22.40
CA ASP A 191 8.67 -0.07 22.20
C ASP A 191 8.50 -1.13 21.09
N CYS A 192 7.32 -1.79 21.02
CA CYS A 192 6.99 -2.66 19.89
C CYS A 192 6.92 -1.89 18.57
N GLY A 193 6.27 -0.73 18.53
CA GLY A 193 6.20 0.11 17.33
C GLY A 193 7.56 0.63 16.87
N VAL A 194 8.43 1.02 17.80
CA VAL A 194 9.80 1.46 17.50
C VAL A 194 10.62 0.30 16.94
N LYS A 195 10.50 -0.91 17.51
CA LYS A 195 11.15 -2.10 16.94
C LYS A 195 10.67 -2.37 15.52
N ASP A 196 9.36 -2.32 15.27
CA ASP A 196 8.80 -2.52 13.92
C ASP A 196 9.31 -1.45 12.93
N ALA A 197 9.38 -0.19 13.34
CA ALA A 197 9.90 0.91 12.52
C ALA A 197 11.38 0.73 12.17
N TRP A 198 12.22 0.33 13.12
CA TRP A 198 13.62 0.01 12.83
C TRP A 198 13.76 -1.20 11.90
N GLY A 199 12.96 -2.26 12.13
CA GLY A 199 12.92 -3.42 11.25
C GLY A 199 12.49 -3.06 9.83
N ASN A 200 11.51 -2.17 9.68
CA ASN A 200 11.07 -1.64 8.40
C ASN A 200 12.18 -0.87 7.68
N GLY A 201 12.86 0.04 8.40
CA GLY A 201 13.93 0.87 7.86
C GLY A 201 15.12 0.04 7.39
N ILE A 202 15.58 -0.91 8.20
CA ILE A 202 16.70 -1.80 7.85
C ILE A 202 16.35 -2.64 6.63
N THR A 203 15.16 -3.24 6.61
CA THR A 203 14.77 -4.10 5.50
C THR A 203 14.55 -3.30 4.22
N SER A 204 13.98 -2.10 4.31
CA SER A 204 13.84 -1.18 3.16
C SER A 204 15.18 -0.71 2.60
N ALA A 205 16.16 -0.45 3.47
CA ALA A 205 17.52 -0.12 3.03
C ALA A 205 18.18 -1.31 2.32
N LEU A 206 18.08 -2.51 2.88
CA LEU A 206 18.61 -3.74 2.28
C LEU A 206 17.98 -4.04 0.91
N THR A 207 16.65 -3.93 0.80
CA THR A 207 15.97 -4.13 -0.49
C THR A 207 16.35 -3.06 -1.50
N GLY A 208 16.52 -1.79 -1.08
CA GLY A 208 17.02 -0.72 -1.95
C GLY A 208 18.42 -0.99 -2.50
N TYR A 209 19.35 -1.49 -1.67
CA TYR A 209 20.68 -1.89 -2.14
C TYR A 209 20.65 -3.09 -3.09
N LEU A 210 19.79 -4.08 -2.81
CA LEU A 210 19.61 -5.23 -3.69
C LEU A 210 19.00 -4.84 -5.03
N ASP A 211 18.08 -3.89 -5.06
CA ASP A 211 17.47 -3.39 -6.29
C ASP A 211 18.50 -2.65 -7.17
N LEU A 212 19.32 -1.78 -6.57
CA LEU A 212 20.45 -1.15 -7.26
C LEU A 212 21.45 -2.19 -7.79
N GLY A 213 21.80 -3.20 -6.98
CA GLY A 213 22.68 -4.29 -7.39
C GLY A 213 22.10 -5.12 -8.53
N SER A 214 20.81 -5.42 -8.49
CA SER A 214 20.06 -6.08 -9.56
C SER A 214 20.13 -5.26 -10.85
N GLY A 215 19.90 -3.96 -10.79
CA GLY A 215 20.01 -3.07 -11.95
C GLY A 215 21.40 -3.09 -12.60
N VAL A 216 22.47 -3.05 -11.78
CA VAL A 216 23.85 -3.15 -12.28
C VAL A 216 24.14 -4.50 -12.93
N LEU A 217 23.67 -5.61 -12.33
CA LEU A 217 23.83 -6.95 -12.88
C LEU A 217 23.08 -7.11 -14.21
N ILE A 218 21.84 -6.63 -14.29
CA ILE A 218 21.03 -6.67 -15.52
C ILE A 218 21.73 -5.87 -16.62
N LEU A 219 22.27 -4.69 -16.31
CA LEU A 219 22.98 -3.86 -17.27
C LEU A 219 24.30 -4.50 -17.73
N TYR A 220 25.04 -5.13 -16.82
CA TYR A 220 26.29 -5.83 -17.15
C TYR A 220 26.04 -7.04 -18.06
N PHE A 221 25.12 -7.92 -17.68
CA PHE A 221 24.77 -9.09 -18.49
C PHE A 221 24.09 -8.68 -19.79
N GLY A 222 23.18 -7.72 -19.74
CA GLY A 222 22.54 -7.16 -20.92
C GLY A 222 23.55 -6.59 -21.91
N GLY A 223 24.50 -5.78 -21.43
CA GLY A 223 25.59 -5.25 -22.24
C GLY A 223 26.46 -6.33 -22.87
N LEU A 224 26.74 -7.42 -22.16
CA LEU A 224 27.47 -8.57 -22.69
C LEU A 224 26.68 -9.30 -23.81
N LEU A 225 25.35 -9.44 -23.67
CA LEU A 225 24.52 -10.05 -24.71
C LEU A 225 24.39 -9.17 -25.96
N VAL A 226 24.34 -7.84 -25.79
CA VAL A 226 24.40 -6.88 -26.90
C VAL A 226 25.76 -6.95 -27.59
N TYR A 227 26.85 -7.04 -26.82
CA TYR A 227 28.20 -7.21 -27.38
C TYR A 227 28.34 -8.49 -28.21
N ARG A 228 27.61 -9.56 -27.84
CA ARG A 228 27.56 -10.83 -28.58
C ARG A 228 26.59 -10.83 -29.77
N ASN A 229 25.96 -9.70 -30.10
CA ASN A 229 24.97 -9.56 -31.18
C ASN A 229 23.73 -10.48 -31.00
N GLU A 230 23.46 -10.97 -29.79
CA GLU A 230 22.29 -11.82 -29.52
C GLU A 230 21.04 -11.01 -29.14
N MET A 231 21.19 -9.72 -28.81
CA MET A 231 20.10 -8.78 -28.54
C MET A 231 20.42 -7.38 -29.08
N SER A 232 19.40 -6.66 -29.54
CA SER A 232 19.51 -5.26 -29.93
C SER A 232 19.49 -4.34 -28.70
N VAL A 233 20.12 -3.17 -28.78
CA VAL A 233 20.11 -2.14 -27.71
C VAL A 233 18.67 -1.75 -27.32
N GLY A 234 17.70 -1.88 -28.24
CA GLY A 234 16.28 -1.61 -27.98
C GLY A 234 15.49 -2.77 -27.32
N GLU A 235 16.14 -3.89 -27.03
CA GLU A 235 15.57 -5.05 -26.32
C GLU A 235 16.15 -5.23 -24.90
N LEU A 236 17.17 -4.45 -24.55
CA LEU A 236 17.68 -4.29 -23.18
C LEU A 236 16.72 -3.49 -22.30
#